data_AF-A0A7X9HW79-F1
#
_entry.id   AF-A0A7X9HW79-F1
#
_cell.length_a   1.000
_cell.length_b   1.000
_cell.length_c   1.000
_cell.angle_alpha   90.00
_cell.angle_beta   90.00
_cell.angle_gamma   90.00
#
_symmetry.space_group_name_H-M   'P 1'
#
loop_
_entity.id
_entity.type
_entity.pdbx_description
1 polymer ?
#
loop_
_entity_poly.entity_id
_entity_poly.type
_entity_poly.pdbx_seq_one_letter_code
_entity_poly.pdbx_strand_id
1 'polypeptide(L)' 'MIQTVLGEISKDELGIVLPHEHILVGFIEDGKLTKDDYNREEVIRIMLPYLN' A
#
# COMPACT_ATOMS: atom_id res chain seq x y z
N MET A 1 17.58 0.65 -9.50
CA MET A 1 17.13 0.00 -8.26
C MET A 1 15.95 0.78 -7.71
N ILE A 2 14.95 0.08 -7.19
CA ILE A 2 13.72 0.62 -6.61
C ILE A 2 13.56 -0.03 -5.23
N GLN A 3 13.41 0.77 -4.18
CA GLN A 3 13.24 0.26 -2.82
C GLN A 3 11.78 -0.02 -2.52
N THR A 4 11.45 -1.24 -2.11
CA THR A 4 10.11 -1.68 -1.71
C THR A 4 10.06 -1.92 -0.20
N VAL A 5 8.86 -2.19 0.33
CA VAL A 5 8.68 -2.61 1.73
C VAL A 5 9.28 -4.00 2.04
N LEU A 6 9.65 -4.78 1.02
CA LEU A 6 10.31 -6.09 1.15
C LEU A 6 11.81 -6.04 0.80
N GLY A 7 12.34 -4.86 0.43
CA GLY A 7 13.73 -4.68 0.01
C GLY A 7 13.86 -4.17 -1.42
N GLU A 8 15.09 -4.21 -1.93
CA GLU A 8 15.46 -3.61 -3.21
C GLU A 8 15.13 -4.53 -4.39
N ILE A 9 14.60 -3.96 -5.48
CA ILE A 9 14.40 -4.63 -6.77
C ILE A 9 15.06 -3.86 -7.91
N SER A 10 15.35 -4.54 -9.03
CA SER A 10 15.77 -3.92 -10.28
C SER A 10 14.60 -3.24 -11.00
N LYS A 11 14.89 -2.49 -12.08
CA LYS A 11 13.84 -1.84 -12.88
C LYS A 11 13.02 -2.84 -13.69
N ASP A 12 13.66 -3.92 -14.15
CA ASP A 12 13.03 -4.91 -15.02
C ASP A 12 12.08 -5.83 -14.24
N GLU A 13 12.26 -5.95 -12.93
CA GLU A 13 11.39 -6.70 -12.02
C GLU A 13 10.07 -5.98 -11.69
N LEU A 14 9.98 -4.67 -11.95
CA LEU A 14 8.86 -3.86 -11.50
C LEU A 14 7.55 -4.14 -12.27
N GLY A 15 7.64 -4.49 -13.55
CA GLY A 15 6.47 -4.73 -14.39
C GLY A 15 5.62 -3.47 -14.69
N ILE A 16 4.31 -3.66 -14.89
CA ILE A 16 3.34 -2.57 -15.06
C ILE A 16 3.00 -1.99 -13.68
N VAL A 17 2.97 -0.66 -13.57
CA VAL A 17 2.81 0.02 -12.28
C VAL A 17 1.65 0.99 -12.27
N LEU A 18 0.92 1.01 -11.16
CA LEU A 18 0.06 2.11 -10.74
C LEU A 18 0.88 3.01 -9.80
N PRO A 19 1.44 4.14 -10.29
CA PRO A 19 2.47 4.88 -9.55
C PRO A 19 1.91 5.74 -8.42
N HIS A 20 0.58 5.89 -8.31
CA HIS A 20 -0.07 6.71 -7.29
C HIS A 20 -1.38 6.05 -6.84
N GLU A 21 -1.31 5.30 -5.74
CA GLU A 21 -2.47 4.65 -5.12
C GLU A 21 -2.39 4.76 -3.59
N HIS A 22 -3.53 4.68 -2.92
CA HIS A 22 -3.61 4.64 -1.46
C HIS A 22 -4.17 3.30 -0.99
N ILE A 23 -3.32 2.42 -0.43
CA ILE A 23 -3.77 1.16 0.20
C ILE A 23 -4.56 1.46 1.50
N LEU A 24 -4.14 2.48 2.25
CA LEU A 24 -4.82 3.00 3.43
C LEU A 24 -4.79 4.53 3.35
N VAL A 25 -5.93 5.17 3.64
CA VAL A 25 -6.04 6.62 3.78
C VAL A 25 -6.92 6.94 4.98
N GLY A 26 -6.44 7.80 5.88
CA GLY A 26 -7.21 8.30 7.01
C GLY A 26 -7.33 9.80 6.94
N PHE A 27 -8.55 10.31 7.03
CA PHE A 27 -8.84 11.73 7.22
C PHE A 27 -9.08 11.97 8.70
N ILE A 28 -8.00 12.18 9.45
CA ILE A 28 -8.01 12.31 10.91
C ILE A 28 -7.40 13.65 11.32
N GLU A 29 -7.89 14.24 12.41
CA GLU A 29 -7.58 15.61 12.83
C GLU A 29 -6.06 15.84 13.05
N ASP A 30 -5.34 14.85 13.59
CA ASP A 30 -3.90 14.92 13.86
C ASP A 30 -3.01 14.29 12.77
N GLY A 31 -3.60 13.78 11.69
CA GLY A 31 -2.87 13.23 10.53
C GLY A 31 -1.98 12.02 10.80
N LYS A 32 -2.09 11.35 11.96
CA LYS A 32 -1.27 10.19 12.35
C LYS A 32 -2.12 8.95 12.63
N LEU A 33 -1.97 7.94 11.78
CA LEU A 33 -2.48 6.61 12.02
C LEU A 33 -1.40 5.73 12.64
N THR A 34 -1.80 4.91 13.59
CA THR A 34 -1.07 3.78 14.16
C THR A 34 -1.58 2.48 13.53
N LYS A 35 -0.93 1.36 13.86
CA LYS A 35 -1.38 0.04 13.41
C LYS A 35 -2.71 -0.39 14.04
N ASP A 36 -3.06 0.19 15.17
CA ASP A 36 -4.28 -0.17 15.91
C ASP A 36 -5.51 0.55 15.33
N ASP A 37 -5.31 1.55 14.47
CA ASP A 37 -6.38 2.34 13.86
C ASP A 37 -7.05 1.64 12.65
N TYR A 38 -6.54 0.48 12.21
CA TYR A 38 -7.12 -0.27 11.09
C TYR A 38 -6.85 -1.78 11.19
N ASN A 39 -7.79 -2.58 10.68
CA ASN A 39 -7.61 -4.01 10.51
C ASN A 39 -6.92 -4.30 9.16
N ARG A 40 -5.65 -4.68 9.21
CA ARG A 40 -4.83 -4.91 8.01
C ARG A 40 -5.41 -6.01 7.12
N GLU A 41 -5.86 -7.11 7.71
CA GLU A 41 -6.41 -8.27 7.00
C GLU A 41 -7.69 -7.90 6.25
N GLU A 42 -8.54 -7.06 6.84
CA GLU A 42 -9.74 -6.53 6.22
C GLU A 42 -9.42 -5.61 5.03
N VAL A 43 -8.47 -4.68 5.18
CA VAL A 43 -8.05 -3.79 4.09
C VAL A 43 -7.57 -4.61 2.89
N ILE A 44 -6.71 -5.61 3.12
CA ILE A 44 -6.21 -6.49 2.05
C ILE A 44 -7.38 -7.23 1.37
N ARG A 45 -8.29 -7.80 2.15
CA ARG A 45 -9.45 -8.54 1.63
C ARG A 45 -10.35 -7.68 0.74
N ILE A 46 -10.56 -6.41 1.10
CA ILE A 46 -11.42 -5.48 0.36
C ILE A 46 -10.73 -4.93 -0.89
N MET A 47 -9.45 -4.56 -0.79
CA MET A 47 -8.76 -3.84 -1.86
C MET A 47 -8.21 -4.76 -2.96
N LEU A 48 -7.75 -5.97 -2.60
CA LEU A 48 -7.09 -6.88 -3.56
C LEU A 48 -7.91 -7.17 -4.84
N PRO A 49 -9.24 -7.34 -4.80
CA PRO A 49 -10.04 -7.56 -6.00
C PRO A 49 -10.01 -6.41 -7.03
N TYR A 50 -9.70 -5.18 -6.59
CA TYR A 50 -9.66 -4.00 -7.47
C TYR A 50 -8.29 -3.74 -8.10
N LEU A 51 -7.27 -4.53 -7.74
CA LEU A 51 -5.89 -4.39 -8.23
C LEU A 51 -5.57 -5.31 -9.42
N ASN A 52 -6.60 -5.86 -10.08
CA ASN A 52 -6.49 -6.75 -11.24
C ASN A 52 -6.70 -6.02 -12.56
#